data_AF-A0A2I0VUG7-F1
#
_entry.id   AF-A0A2I0VUG7-F1
#
_cell.length_a   1.000
_cell.length_b   1.000
_cell.length_c   1.000
_cell.angle_alpha   90.00
_cell.angle_beta   90.00
_cell.angle_gamma   90.00
#
_symmetry.space_group_name_H-M   'P 1'
#
loop_
_entity.id
_entity.type
_entity.pdbx_description
1 polymer ?
#
loop_
_entity_poly.entity_id
_entity_poly.type
_entity_poly.pdbx_seq_one_letter_code
_entity_poly.pdbx_strand_id
1 'polypeptide(L)'
;MHHPRICDFQALKRLLRYIKGTIQFGLPITQGDLHLRTYTDANWAADTSDRKSTTGYCTFLGPNLISWSVKKQNTVAKSSTEAEYRSLSSATSDILWLRRLVNEFHQPQAAPTTIFCDNTSAIALARNPVFHARTKHIEIDYHFISGHIKQGDIQIEHISSTDQVADILTKPLPLKQFQFLRNKLTVCSPHAQFEGEC
;
A
#
# COMPACT_ATOMS: atom_id res chain seq x y z
N MET A 1 25.23 4.19 10.00
CA MET A 1 24.88 5.56 10.45
C MET A 1 26.11 6.28 11.06
N HIS A 2 27.32 6.06 10.54
CA HIS A 2 28.56 6.46 11.23
C HIS A 2 29.27 7.69 10.64
N HIS A 3 28.75 8.28 9.55
CA HIS A 3 29.33 9.47 8.90
C HIS A 3 28.22 10.34 8.28
N PRO A 4 27.47 11.11 9.09
CA PRO A 4 26.39 11.96 8.58
C PRO A 4 26.92 13.07 7.67
N ARG A 5 26.26 13.30 6.54
CA ARG A 5 26.59 14.30 5.54
C ARG A 5 25.62 15.49 5.61
N ILE A 6 25.96 16.58 4.92
CA ILE A 6 25.08 17.76 4.81
C ILE A 6 23.70 17.39 4.22
N CYS A 7 23.64 16.46 3.27
CA CYS A 7 22.37 15.98 2.70
C CYS A 7 21.50 15.28 3.76
N ASP A 8 22.10 14.52 4.68
CA ASP A 8 21.37 13.82 5.75
C ASP A 8 20.77 14.84 6.72
N PHE A 9 21.52 15.89 7.05
CA PHE A 9 21.04 17.00 7.89
C PHE A 9 19.89 17.77 7.23
N GLN A 10 19.96 18.01 5.92
CA GLN A 10 18.88 18.66 5.16
C GLN A 10 17.61 17.78 5.13
N ALA A 11 17.75 16.48 4.92
CA ALA A 11 16.64 15.53 4.97
C ALA A 11 15.97 15.51 6.37
N LEU A 12 16.78 15.47 7.44
CA LEU A 12 16.29 15.56 8.80
C LEU A 12 15.55 16.87 9.07
N LYS A 13 16.08 18.01 8.64
CA LYS A 13 15.38 19.31 8.77
C LYS A 13 14.06 19.33 8.02
N ARG A 14 13.99 18.74 6.82
CA ARG A 14 12.73 18.62 6.06
C ARG A 14 11.69 17.82 6.85
N LEU A 15 12.09 16.68 7.41
CA LEU A 15 11.22 15.85 8.26
C LEU A 15 10.73 16.62 9.49
N LEU A 16 11.62 17.26 10.24
CA LEU A 16 11.25 18.02 11.45
C LEU A 16 10.32 19.20 11.14
N ARG A 17 10.53 19.90 10.02
CA ARG A 17 9.63 20.96 9.55
C ARG A 17 8.25 20.41 9.17
N TYR A 18 8.20 19.23 8.54
CA TYR A 18 6.94 18.58 8.24
C TYR A 18 6.19 18.25 9.53
N ILE A 19 6.82 17.53 10.46
CA ILE A 19 6.22 17.17 11.76
C ILE A 19 5.72 18.43 12.49
N LYS A 20 6.56 19.48 12.57
CA LYS A 20 6.18 20.75 13.22
C LYS A 20 5.01 21.44 12.51
N GLY A 21 4.98 21.41 11.17
CA GLY A 21 3.91 22.02 10.37
C GLY A 21 2.61 21.21 10.35
N THR A 22 2.66 19.93 10.76
CA THR A 22 1.51 19.03 10.77
C THR A 22 1.16 18.51 12.17
N ILE A 23 1.56 19.21 13.23
CA ILE A 23 1.25 18.81 14.63
C ILE A 23 -0.25 18.59 14.84
N GLN A 24 -1.08 19.39 14.18
CA GLN A 24 -2.53 19.29 14.29
C GLN A 24 -3.12 18.15 13.43
N PHE A 25 -2.38 17.59 12.47
CA PHE A 25 -2.94 16.59 11.56
C PHE A 25 -3.19 15.27 12.29
N GLY A 26 -4.31 14.62 11.97
CA GLY A 26 -4.69 13.34 12.55
C GLY A 26 -5.35 12.42 11.53
N LEU A 27 -5.75 11.25 12.00
CA LEU A 27 -6.56 10.28 11.28
C LEU A 27 -7.96 10.30 11.91
N PRO A 28 -8.93 11.06 11.35
CA PRO A 28 -10.28 11.06 11.89
C PRO A 28 -10.92 9.69 11.64
N ILE A 29 -11.75 9.27 12.59
CA ILE A 29 -12.65 8.13 12.41
C ILE A 29 -14.02 8.70 12.04
N THR A 30 -14.48 8.40 10.85
CA THR A 30 -15.81 8.80 10.35
C THR A 30 -16.71 7.59 10.21
N GLN A 31 -18.01 7.82 10.39
CA GLN A 31 -19.01 6.78 10.15
C GLN A 31 -19.05 6.44 8.66
N GLY A 32 -19.16 5.15 8.33
CA GLY A 32 -19.28 4.67 6.96
C GLY A 32 -19.56 3.17 6.93
N ASP A 33 -19.46 2.58 5.75
CA ASP A 33 -19.51 1.12 5.62
C ASP A 33 -18.29 0.46 6.30
N LEU A 34 -18.36 -0.85 6.47
CA LEU A 34 -17.31 -1.65 7.09
C LEU A 34 -16.68 -2.60 6.06
N HIS A 35 -16.52 -2.15 4.82
CA HIS A 35 -15.87 -2.94 3.77
C HIS A 35 -14.37 -2.66 3.72
N LEU A 36 -13.59 -3.74 3.69
CA LEU A 36 -12.14 -3.63 3.52
C LEU A 36 -11.78 -3.28 2.07
N ARG A 37 -10.84 -2.35 1.90
CA ARG A 37 -10.20 -2.02 0.62
C ARG A 37 -8.73 -1.71 0.83
N THR A 38 -7.86 -2.20 -0.06
CA THR A 38 -6.41 -2.06 0.10
C THR A 38 -5.78 -1.48 -1.15
N TYR A 39 -4.72 -0.70 -0.96
CA TYR A 39 -3.86 -0.15 -2.00
C TYR A 39 -2.45 -0.71 -1.80
N THR A 40 -1.77 -1.08 -2.86
CA THR A 40 -0.39 -1.59 -2.81
C THR A 40 0.46 -1.01 -3.93
N ASP A 41 1.73 -0.74 -3.62
CA ASP A 41 2.75 -0.31 -4.57
C ASP A 41 4.13 -0.84 -4.13
N ALA A 42 5.06 -0.95 -5.08
CA ALA A 42 6.46 -1.23 -4.78
C ALA A 42 7.41 -0.30 -5.52
N ASN A 43 8.33 0.33 -4.77
CA ASN A 43 9.44 1.05 -5.38
C ASN A 43 10.59 0.08 -5.69
N TRP A 44 10.69 -0.32 -6.96
CA TRP A 44 11.66 -1.30 -7.43
C TRP A 44 13.11 -0.78 -7.34
N ALA A 45 13.96 -1.56 -6.68
CA ALA A 45 15.38 -1.28 -6.54
C ALA A 45 15.69 0.14 -6.00
N ALA A 46 14.84 0.61 -5.09
CA ALA A 46 14.92 1.92 -4.46
C ALA A 46 16.19 2.12 -3.64
N ASP A 47 16.67 1.06 -2.97
CA ASP A 47 17.88 1.14 -2.15
C ASP A 47 19.13 1.11 -3.04
N THR A 48 19.94 2.16 -3.01
CA THR A 48 21.17 2.26 -3.82
C THR A 48 22.30 1.35 -3.33
N SER A 49 22.25 0.85 -2.09
CA SER A 49 23.29 0.00 -1.51
C SER A 49 23.15 -1.46 -1.87
N ASP A 50 21.94 -2.02 -1.81
CA ASP A 50 21.68 -3.44 -2.08
C ASP A 50 20.61 -3.70 -3.15
N ARG A 51 20.07 -2.64 -3.78
CA ARG A 51 19.08 -2.71 -4.87
C ARG A 51 17.80 -3.45 -4.49
N LYS A 52 17.49 -3.58 -3.19
CA LYS A 52 16.22 -4.15 -2.75
C LYS A 52 15.10 -3.12 -2.92
N SER A 53 13.93 -3.63 -3.28
CA SER A 53 12.71 -2.83 -3.44
C SER A 53 12.10 -2.49 -2.08
N THR A 54 11.24 -1.47 -2.03
CA THR A 54 10.41 -1.16 -0.87
C THR A 54 8.96 -1.42 -1.21
N THR A 55 8.30 -2.27 -0.42
CA THR A 55 6.87 -2.55 -0.47
C THR A 55 6.12 -1.55 0.40
N GLY A 56 5.03 -1.02 -0.12
CA GLY A 56 4.09 -0.19 0.63
C GLY A 56 2.65 -0.65 0.38
N TYR A 57 1.86 -0.70 1.44
CA TYR A 57 0.42 -0.90 1.33
C TYR A 57 -0.33 -0.15 2.43
N CYS A 58 -1.60 0.14 2.16
CA CYS A 58 -2.53 0.70 3.14
C CYS A 58 -3.93 0.13 2.94
N THR A 59 -4.59 -0.20 4.04
CA THR A 59 -5.92 -0.82 4.08
C THR A 59 -6.88 0.06 4.86
N PHE A 60 -8.05 0.27 4.27
CA PHE A 60 -9.15 1.02 4.84
C PHE A 60 -10.30 0.08 5.21
N LEU A 61 -11.04 0.47 6.24
CA LEU A 61 -12.36 -0.04 6.59
C LEU A 61 -13.36 1.09 6.33
N GLY A 62 -14.09 0.97 5.22
CA GLY A 62 -14.88 2.06 4.66
C GLY A 62 -14.03 3.32 4.44
N PRO A 63 -14.40 4.47 5.02
CA PRO A 63 -13.63 5.71 4.87
C PRO A 63 -12.34 5.74 5.71
N ASN A 64 -12.15 4.83 6.66
CA ASN A 64 -11.12 4.95 7.69
C ASN A 64 -9.87 4.14 7.35
N LEU A 65 -8.69 4.77 7.38
CA LEU A 65 -7.41 4.07 7.29
C LEU A 65 -7.14 3.29 8.59
N ILE A 66 -6.99 1.96 8.51
CA ILE A 66 -6.84 1.11 9.71
C ILE A 66 -5.54 0.30 9.76
N SER A 67 -4.87 0.10 8.62
CA SER A 67 -3.59 -0.61 8.55
C SER A 67 -2.72 -0.01 7.45
N TRP A 68 -1.42 0.06 7.67
CA TRP A 68 -0.44 0.44 6.66
C TRP A 68 0.93 -0.12 7.00
N SER A 69 1.75 -0.34 5.98
CA SER A 69 3.12 -0.83 6.15
C SER A 69 4.05 -0.29 5.08
N VAL A 70 5.29 -0.04 5.47
CA VAL A 70 6.40 0.26 4.56
C VAL A 70 7.55 -0.66 4.94
N LYS A 71 7.91 -1.58 4.04
CA LYS A 71 8.90 -2.61 4.33
C LYS A 71 9.84 -2.82 3.16
N LYS A 72 11.14 -2.81 3.44
CA LYS A 72 12.16 -3.24 2.50
C LYS A 72 12.01 -4.73 2.22
N GLN A 73 11.95 -5.12 0.95
CA GLN A 73 11.85 -6.52 0.55
C GLN A 73 13.10 -7.29 0.98
N ASN A 74 12.95 -8.55 1.40
CA ASN A 74 14.07 -9.35 1.90
C ASN A 74 15.07 -9.71 0.79
N THR A 75 14.56 -9.96 -0.41
CA THR A 75 15.31 -10.35 -1.60
C THR A 75 15.23 -9.26 -2.67
N VAL A 76 16.25 -9.20 -3.54
CA VAL A 76 16.27 -8.29 -4.68
C VAL A 76 15.26 -8.80 -5.72
N ALA A 77 14.37 -7.91 -6.17
CA ALA A 77 13.47 -8.20 -7.29
C ALA A 77 14.19 -7.92 -8.62
N LYS A 78 14.03 -8.79 -9.60
CA LYS A 78 14.64 -8.68 -10.93
C LYS A 78 13.81 -7.86 -11.92
N SER A 79 12.58 -7.51 -11.55
CA SER A 79 11.71 -6.62 -12.32
C SER A 79 10.79 -5.81 -11.41
N SER A 80 10.22 -4.72 -11.92
CA SER A 80 9.16 -3.99 -11.22
C SER A 80 7.93 -4.86 -10.99
N THR A 81 7.54 -5.67 -11.97
CA THR A 81 6.44 -6.65 -11.84
C THR A 81 6.65 -7.60 -10.66
N GLU A 82 7.86 -8.12 -10.48
CA GLU A 82 8.19 -9.00 -9.35
C GLU A 82 8.13 -8.27 -8.02
N ALA A 83 8.60 -7.02 -7.96
CA ALA A 83 8.52 -6.20 -6.76
C ALA A 83 7.07 -5.92 -6.37
N GLU A 84 6.23 -5.54 -7.33
CA GLU A 84 4.79 -5.30 -7.15
C GLU A 84 4.07 -6.55 -6.70
N TYR A 85 4.41 -7.70 -7.30
CA TYR A 85 3.79 -8.97 -6.94
C TYR A 85 4.11 -9.41 -5.50
N ARG A 86 5.34 -9.18 -5.03
CA ARG A 86 5.71 -9.37 -3.62
C ARG A 86 4.98 -8.41 -2.68
N SER A 87 4.70 -7.20 -3.15
CA SER A 87 3.90 -6.23 -2.41
C SER A 87 2.45 -6.70 -2.27
N LEU A 88 1.85 -7.19 -3.37
CA LEU A 88 0.54 -7.85 -3.37
C LEU A 88 0.47 -9.03 -2.39
N SER A 89 1.50 -9.87 -2.34
CA SER A 89 1.57 -11.01 -1.40
C SER A 89 1.59 -10.55 0.06
N SER A 90 2.37 -9.50 0.35
CA SER A 90 2.44 -8.90 1.68
C SER A 90 1.11 -8.26 2.10
N ALA A 91 0.47 -7.51 1.20
CA ALA A 91 -0.83 -6.88 1.42
C ALA A 91 -1.94 -7.94 1.60
N THR A 92 -1.90 -9.03 0.82
CA THR A 92 -2.84 -10.15 0.95
C THR A 92 -2.76 -10.77 2.34
N SER A 93 -1.55 -10.97 2.87
CA SER A 93 -1.38 -11.51 4.24
C SER A 93 -2.02 -10.61 5.31
N ASP A 94 -1.85 -9.29 5.19
CA ASP A 94 -2.46 -8.30 6.10
C ASP A 94 -3.99 -8.32 6.00
N ILE A 95 -4.52 -8.34 4.78
CA ILE A 95 -5.96 -8.41 4.52
C ILE A 95 -6.58 -9.65 5.13
N LEU A 96 -5.97 -10.82 4.98
CA LEU A 96 -6.51 -12.05 5.55
C LEU A 96 -6.55 -12.00 7.07
N TRP A 97 -5.56 -11.38 7.70
CA TRP A 97 -5.57 -11.13 9.14
C TRP A 97 -6.70 -10.16 9.53
N LEU A 98 -6.85 -9.04 8.81
CA LEU A 98 -7.93 -8.08 9.04
C LEU A 98 -9.32 -8.67 8.82
N ARG A 99 -9.52 -9.49 7.78
CA ARG A 99 -10.80 -10.19 7.54
C ARG A 99 -11.18 -11.08 8.72
N ARG A 100 -10.22 -11.78 9.33
CA ARG A 100 -10.45 -12.57 10.55
C ARG A 100 -10.79 -11.69 11.74
N LEU A 101 -10.04 -10.62 11.95
CA LEU A 101 -10.27 -9.68 13.05
C LEU A 101 -11.66 -9.03 12.96
N VAL A 102 -12.05 -8.53 11.80
CA VAL A 102 -13.35 -7.89 11.60
C VAL A 102 -14.50 -8.91 11.72
N ASN A 103 -14.25 -10.18 11.36
CA ASN A 103 -15.20 -11.27 11.62
C ASN A 103 -15.38 -11.57 13.12
N GLU A 104 -14.32 -11.49 13.93
CA GLU A 104 -14.41 -11.59 15.40
C GLU A 104 -15.25 -10.46 16.01
N PHE A 105 -15.27 -9.28 15.37
CA PHE A 105 -16.17 -8.18 15.71
C PHE A 105 -17.59 -8.32 15.14
N HIS A 106 -17.97 -9.52 14.70
CA HIS A 106 -19.29 -9.82 14.13
C HIS A 106 -19.62 -9.04 12.84
N GLN A 107 -18.60 -8.69 12.05
CA GLN A 107 -18.74 -7.98 10.76
C GLN A 107 -18.12 -8.77 9.61
N PRO A 108 -18.68 -9.95 9.24
CA PRO A 108 -18.10 -10.82 8.23
C PRO A 108 -17.99 -10.13 6.86
N GLN A 109 -16.84 -10.30 6.20
CA GLN A 109 -16.58 -9.76 4.87
C GLN A 109 -17.04 -10.75 3.78
N ALA A 110 -18.33 -10.73 3.44
CA ALA A 110 -18.90 -11.70 2.49
C ALA A 110 -18.35 -11.56 1.06
N ALA A 111 -18.02 -10.34 0.63
CA ALA A 111 -17.41 -10.07 -0.67
C ALA A 111 -15.87 -10.20 -0.62
N PRO A 112 -15.23 -10.50 -1.77
CA PRO A 112 -13.78 -10.42 -1.88
C PRO A 112 -13.29 -9.00 -1.55
N THR A 113 -12.21 -8.89 -0.79
CA THR A 113 -11.57 -7.59 -0.52
C THR A 113 -10.82 -7.11 -1.76
N THR A 114 -11.13 -5.91 -2.24
CA THR A 114 -10.44 -5.33 -3.40
C THR A 114 -9.06 -4.83 -3.02
N ILE A 115 -8.05 -5.24 -3.80
CA ILE A 115 -6.67 -4.74 -3.75
C ILE A 115 -6.40 -3.95 -5.03
N PHE A 116 -6.12 -2.65 -4.89
CA PHE A 116 -5.78 -1.76 -5.99
C PHE A 116 -4.26 -1.77 -6.24
N CYS A 117 -3.89 -2.12 -7.47
CA CYS A 117 -2.51 -2.12 -7.97
C CYS A 117 -2.48 -1.38 -9.31
N ASP A 118 -1.42 -0.63 -9.60
CA ASP A 118 -1.28 0.10 -10.88
C ASP A 118 -0.45 -0.70 -11.90
N ASN A 119 0.28 -1.73 -11.46
CA ASN A 119 1.07 -2.58 -12.33
C ASN A 119 0.20 -3.65 -13.03
N THR A 120 -0.19 -3.35 -14.27
CA THR A 120 -0.96 -4.26 -15.14
C THR A 120 -0.30 -5.62 -15.36
N SER A 121 1.04 -5.70 -15.36
CA SER A 121 1.77 -6.97 -15.51
C SER A 121 1.63 -7.85 -14.26
N ALA A 122 1.67 -7.25 -13.07
CA ALA A 122 1.46 -7.97 -11.81
C ALA A 122 0.02 -8.46 -11.69
N ILE A 123 -0.95 -7.64 -12.12
CA ILE A 123 -2.37 -8.02 -12.18
C ILE A 123 -2.58 -9.19 -13.16
N ALA A 124 -1.99 -9.11 -14.35
CA ALA A 124 -2.08 -10.19 -15.34
C ALA A 124 -1.47 -11.50 -14.80
N LEU A 125 -0.34 -11.40 -14.08
CA LEU A 125 0.29 -12.55 -13.44
C LEU A 125 -0.61 -13.16 -12.35
N ALA A 126 -1.33 -12.35 -11.57
CA ALA A 126 -2.22 -12.86 -10.53
C ALA A 126 -3.48 -13.54 -11.09
N ARG A 127 -3.94 -13.12 -12.28
CA ARG A 127 -5.15 -13.66 -12.90
C ARG A 127 -4.91 -14.88 -13.78
N ASN A 128 -3.69 -15.07 -14.32
CA ASN A 128 -3.44 -16.08 -15.34
C ASN A 128 -2.36 -17.11 -14.94
N PRO A 129 -2.72 -18.41 -14.78
CA PRO A 129 -1.78 -19.48 -14.45
C PRO A 129 -0.77 -19.85 -15.54
N VAL A 130 -0.96 -19.39 -16.77
CA VAL A 130 -0.10 -19.82 -17.89
C VAL A 130 1.31 -19.21 -17.82
N PHE A 131 1.54 -18.14 -17.05
CA PHE A 131 2.85 -17.48 -16.96
C PHE A 131 3.86 -18.16 -15.99
N HIS A 132 3.49 -19.30 -15.40
CA HIS A 132 4.29 -20.05 -14.41
C HIS A 132 5.74 -20.35 -14.83
N ALA A 133 6.00 -20.63 -16.12
CA ALA A 133 7.32 -21.03 -16.57
C ALA A 133 8.40 -19.94 -16.38
N ARG A 134 8.02 -18.66 -16.25
CA ARG A 134 8.95 -17.53 -16.11
C ARG A 134 9.06 -16.97 -14.68
N THR A 135 8.28 -17.49 -13.72
CA THR A 135 8.11 -16.89 -12.37
C THR A 135 8.44 -17.83 -11.22
N LYS A 136 9.24 -18.89 -11.46
CA LYS A 136 9.64 -19.88 -10.44
C LYS A 136 10.18 -19.27 -9.12
N HIS A 137 10.85 -18.12 -9.20
CA HIS A 137 11.43 -17.42 -8.05
C HIS A 137 10.40 -16.64 -7.19
N ILE A 138 9.13 -16.57 -7.62
CA ILE A 138 7.98 -16.02 -6.89
C ILE A 138 6.79 -17.01 -6.89
N GLU A 139 7.06 -18.29 -7.13
CA GLU A 139 6.03 -19.34 -7.27
C GLU A 139 5.16 -19.48 -6.01
N ILE A 140 5.77 -19.33 -4.83
CA ILE A 140 5.06 -19.37 -3.53
C ILE A 140 4.05 -18.23 -3.44
N ASP A 141 4.49 -16.99 -3.69
CA ASP A 141 3.62 -15.81 -3.70
C ASP A 141 2.49 -15.97 -4.73
N TYR A 142 2.82 -16.58 -5.87
CA TYR A 142 1.85 -16.82 -6.92
C TYR A 142 0.73 -17.77 -6.47
N HIS A 143 1.09 -18.92 -5.89
CA HIS A 143 0.09 -19.89 -5.45
C HIS A 143 -0.75 -19.34 -4.31
N PHE A 144 -0.13 -18.56 -3.42
CA PHE A 144 -0.81 -17.90 -2.32
C PHE A 144 -1.87 -16.91 -2.81
N ILE A 145 -1.50 -15.93 -3.64
CA ILE A 145 -2.43 -14.92 -4.17
C ILE A 145 -3.50 -15.60 -5.04
N SER A 146 -3.10 -16.48 -5.95
CA SER A 146 -4.04 -17.13 -6.88
C SER A 146 -5.03 -18.03 -6.15
N GLY A 147 -4.62 -18.68 -5.05
CA GLY A 147 -5.50 -19.47 -4.20
C GLY A 147 -6.61 -18.61 -3.57
N HIS A 148 -6.23 -17.47 -2.99
CA HIS A 148 -7.18 -16.56 -2.35
C HIS A 148 -8.10 -15.82 -3.34
N ILE A 149 -7.64 -15.56 -4.58
CA ILE A 149 -8.52 -15.09 -5.65
C ILE A 149 -9.58 -16.14 -5.99
N LYS A 150 -9.17 -17.41 -6.17
CA LYS A 150 -10.09 -18.51 -6.51
C LYS A 150 -11.10 -18.80 -5.39
N GLN A 151 -10.70 -18.63 -4.14
CA GLN A 151 -11.58 -18.78 -2.97
C GLN A 151 -12.54 -17.60 -2.79
N GLY A 152 -12.32 -16.48 -3.48
CA GLY A 152 -13.13 -15.28 -3.31
C GLY A 152 -12.78 -14.46 -2.06
N ASP A 153 -11.60 -14.65 -1.48
CA ASP A 153 -11.16 -13.84 -0.33
C ASP A 153 -10.73 -12.43 -0.76
N ILE A 154 -10.10 -12.34 -1.93
CA ILE A 154 -9.57 -11.11 -2.49
C ILE A 154 -9.87 -11.02 -3.99
N GLN A 155 -9.87 -9.79 -4.50
CA GLN A 155 -9.81 -9.52 -5.92
C GLN A 155 -8.82 -8.39 -6.18
N ILE A 156 -8.17 -8.40 -7.33
CA ILE A 156 -7.18 -7.39 -7.69
C ILE A 156 -7.74 -6.54 -8.83
N GLU A 157 -7.75 -5.23 -8.64
CA GLU A 157 -8.22 -4.25 -9.61
C GLU A 157 -7.13 -3.25 -9.97
N HIS A 158 -7.18 -2.78 -11.21
CA HIS A 158 -6.27 -1.76 -11.69
C HIS A 158 -6.70 -0.38 -11.18
N ILE A 159 -5.74 0.43 -10.74
CA ILE A 159 -5.93 1.85 -10.48
C ILE A 159 -4.88 2.66 -11.24
N SER A 160 -5.21 3.90 -11.64
CA SER A 160 -4.21 4.81 -12.20
C SER A 160 -3.13 5.12 -11.16
N SER A 161 -1.85 5.19 -11.59
CA SER A 161 -0.75 5.61 -10.71
C SER A 161 -0.96 7.00 -10.09
N THR A 162 -1.72 7.89 -10.75
CA THR A 162 -2.09 9.19 -10.17
C THR A 162 -2.96 9.07 -8.93
N ASP A 163 -3.74 8.00 -8.84
CA ASP A 163 -4.71 7.74 -7.80
C ASP A 163 -4.27 6.65 -6.82
N GLN A 164 -3.11 6.04 -7.06
CA GLN A 164 -2.52 5.00 -6.23
C GLN A 164 -2.09 5.58 -4.88
N VAL A 165 -2.87 5.29 -3.83
CA VAL A 165 -2.63 5.84 -2.49
C VAL A 165 -1.33 5.32 -1.88
N ALA A 166 -0.96 4.09 -2.20
CA ALA A 166 0.26 3.46 -1.68
C ALA A 166 1.56 4.16 -2.17
N ASP A 167 1.51 4.96 -3.24
CA ASP A 167 2.69 5.69 -3.75
C ASP A 167 3.32 6.62 -2.72
N ILE A 168 2.52 7.17 -1.80
CA ILE A 168 3.04 8.04 -0.73
C ILE A 168 3.96 7.29 0.24
N LEU A 169 3.84 5.96 0.30
CA LEU A 169 4.63 5.09 1.17
C LEU A 169 5.96 4.68 0.54
N THR A 170 6.07 4.73 -0.78
CA THR A 170 7.14 4.06 -1.54
C THR A 170 7.95 5.03 -2.40
N LYS A 171 7.36 6.14 -2.85
CA LYS A 171 7.97 7.05 -3.84
C LYS A 171 8.23 8.44 -3.25
N PRO A 172 9.32 9.12 -3.65
CA PRO A 172 9.49 10.54 -3.37
C PRO A 172 8.56 11.35 -4.27
N LEU A 173 7.53 11.97 -3.70
CA LEU A 173 6.51 12.69 -4.45
C LEU A 173 6.72 14.21 -4.50
N PRO A 174 6.37 14.89 -5.61
CA PRO A 174 6.21 16.34 -5.65
C PRO A 174 5.16 16.81 -4.64
N LEU A 175 5.31 18.04 -4.13
CA LEU A 175 4.46 18.56 -3.05
C LEU A 175 2.96 18.44 -3.33
N LYS A 176 2.52 18.77 -4.56
CA LYS A 176 1.10 18.68 -4.96
C LYS A 176 0.57 17.25 -4.87
N GLN A 177 1.31 16.28 -5.40
CA GLN A 177 0.93 14.87 -5.37
C GLN A 177 0.98 14.32 -3.95
N PHE A 178 2.01 14.69 -3.17
CA PHE A 178 2.12 14.30 -1.76
C PHE A 178 0.90 14.78 -0.95
N GLN A 179 0.50 16.05 -1.10
CA GLN A 179 -0.66 16.60 -0.40
C GLN A 179 -1.96 15.91 -0.84
N PHE A 180 -2.12 15.66 -2.15
CA PHE A 180 -3.26 14.93 -2.69
C PHE A 180 -3.39 13.51 -2.09
N LEU A 181 -2.32 12.72 -2.13
CA LEU A 181 -2.34 11.35 -1.58
C LEU A 181 -2.43 11.33 -0.05
N ARG A 182 -1.85 12.31 0.65
CA ARG A 182 -2.02 12.46 2.10
C ARG A 182 -3.49 12.68 2.46
N ASN A 183 -4.20 13.51 1.70
CA ASN A 183 -5.63 13.71 1.90
C ASN A 183 -6.41 12.41 1.60
N LYS A 184 -6.01 11.63 0.58
CA LYS A 184 -6.60 10.30 0.32
C LYS A 184 -6.34 9.27 1.43
N LEU A 185 -5.22 9.39 2.15
CA LEU A 185 -4.96 8.64 3.40
C LEU A 185 -5.80 9.11 4.60
N THR A 186 -6.73 10.06 4.38
CA THR A 186 -7.53 10.75 5.42
C THR A 186 -6.72 11.53 6.44
N VAL A 187 -5.44 11.81 6.17
CA VAL A 187 -4.60 12.61 7.06
C VAL A 187 -4.92 14.10 6.86
N CYS A 188 -5.76 14.64 7.73
CA CYS A 188 -6.26 16.02 7.66
C CYS A 188 -6.02 16.80 8.96
N SER A 189 -6.04 18.13 8.85
CA SER A 189 -6.10 19.01 10.03
C SER A 189 -7.53 18.99 10.60
N PRO A 190 -7.74 19.00 11.92
CA PRO A 190 -9.05 19.06 12.57
C PRO A 190 -9.82 20.35 12.24
N HIS A 191 -9.15 21.38 11.71
CA HIS A 191 -9.79 22.60 11.23
C HIS A 191 -10.17 22.54 9.74
N ALA A 192 -9.83 21.47 9.02
CA ALA A 192 -10.34 21.25 7.68
C ALA A 192 -11.80 20.80 7.81
N GLN A 193 -12.74 21.74 7.68
CA GLN A 193 -14.14 21.42 7.43
C GLN A 193 -14.18 20.39 6.29
N PHE A 194 -14.89 19.29 6.52
CA PHE A 194 -15.15 18.32 5.45
C PHE A 194 -15.94 19.06 4.36
N GLU A 195 -15.31 19.33 3.21
CA GLU A 195 -16.03 19.77 2.02
C GLU A 195 -16.93 18.61 1.58
N GLY A 196 -18.18 18.59 2.05
CA GLY A 196 -19.14 17.55 1.67
C GLY A 196 -20.25 17.22 2.67
N GLU A 197 -20.52 18.05 3.68
CA GLU A 197 -21.81 17.95 4.39
C GLU A 197 -22.95 18.40 3.46
N CYS A 198 -23.61 17.43 2.82
CA CYS A 198 -24.97 17.51 2.33
C CYS A 198 -25.77 16.37 2.97
#